data_AF-A0A328SDD7-F1
#
_entry.id   AF-A0A328SDD7-F1
#
_cell.length_a   1.000
_cell.length_b   1.000
_cell.length_c   1.000
_cell.angle_alpha   90.00
_cell.angle_beta   90.00
_cell.angle_gamma   90.00
#
_symmetry.space_group_name_H-M   'P 1'
#
loop_
_entity.id
_entity.type
_entity.pdbx_description
1 polymer ?
#
loop_
_entity_poly.entity_id
_entity_poly.type
_entity_poly.pdbx_seq_one_letter_code
_entity_poly.pdbx_strand_id
1 'polypeptide(L)'
;MKYAKIPCVTELSLHRPEVVRWQNRMKLLEPYTDTIVVFPCSMKKPYSQSKSHTLFRKYSKGLQEVILTSPFGICPREMEKTYPIQSYDASTTGDWSDEEIKMAGKAIKDYAKDHKVIAHVAGGYKKACEEYLDNVVYTCLDDNTRSTESLNNLKNEVKKADKVPNNKHKIHDLRSIARYQFNSKKMDALIPENVRTSGHFNTRIMID
;
A
#
# COMPACT_ATOMS: atom_id res chain seq x y z
N MET A 1 -28.60 -7.41 -4.54
CA MET A 1 -27.34 -8.15 -4.30
C MET A 1 -26.47 -7.34 -3.33
N LYS A 2 -26.26 -7.81 -2.10
CA LYS A 2 -25.13 -7.32 -1.27
C LYS A 2 -23.86 -7.59 -2.08
N TYR A 3 -23.05 -6.57 -2.34
CA TYR A 3 -21.87 -6.65 -3.22
C TYR A 3 -21.04 -7.89 -2.90
N ALA A 4 -20.91 -8.81 -3.87
CA ALA A 4 -20.15 -10.03 -3.70
C ALA A 4 -18.68 -9.67 -3.46
N LYS A 5 -18.15 -10.04 -2.29
CA LYS A 5 -16.71 -9.94 -2.03
C LYS A 5 -15.99 -11.13 -2.65
N ILE A 6 -14.73 -10.94 -3.02
CA ILE A 6 -13.84 -12.02 -3.46
C ILE A 6 -13.41 -12.80 -2.20
N PRO A 7 -13.82 -14.07 -2.03
CA PRO A 7 -13.35 -14.87 -0.91
C PRO A 7 -11.90 -15.32 -1.18
N CYS A 8 -11.00 -14.92 -0.29
CA CYS A 8 -9.60 -15.28 -0.28
C CYS A 8 -9.29 -16.07 1.01
N VAL A 9 -9.78 -17.30 1.08
CA VAL A 9 -9.76 -18.13 2.30
C VAL A 9 -8.95 -19.42 2.16
N THR A 10 -8.36 -19.65 0.99
CA THR A 10 -7.48 -20.79 0.70
C THR A 10 -6.23 -20.32 -0.03
N GLU A 11 -5.17 -21.11 -0.01
CA GLU A 11 -3.91 -20.81 -0.72
C GLU A 11 -4.09 -20.62 -2.22
N LEU A 12 -5.02 -21.37 -2.84
CA LEU A 12 -5.42 -21.19 -4.25
C LEU A 12 -5.89 -19.76 -4.58
N SER A 13 -6.23 -18.97 -3.56
CA SER A 13 -6.59 -17.56 -3.73
C SER A 13 -5.44 -16.74 -4.33
N LEU A 14 -4.19 -17.14 -4.12
CA LEU A 14 -2.99 -16.54 -4.73
C LEU A 14 -3.02 -16.58 -6.27
N HIS A 15 -3.71 -17.56 -6.86
CA HIS A 15 -3.77 -17.75 -8.31
C HIS A 15 -5.05 -17.24 -8.95
N ARG A 16 -5.91 -16.55 -8.19
CA ARG A 16 -7.15 -15.99 -8.75
C ARG A 16 -6.83 -14.98 -9.85
N PRO A 17 -7.63 -14.93 -10.94
CA PRO A 17 -7.43 -13.98 -12.03
C PRO A 17 -7.34 -12.52 -11.54
N GLU A 18 -8.10 -12.15 -10.51
CA GLU A 18 -8.06 -10.82 -9.91
C GLU A 18 -6.70 -10.50 -9.27
N VAL A 19 -6.09 -11.49 -8.61
CA VAL A 19 -4.79 -11.36 -7.94
C VAL A 19 -3.68 -11.23 -8.98
N VAL A 20 -3.65 -12.14 -9.95
CA VAL A 20 -2.67 -12.12 -11.03
C VAL A 20 -2.76 -10.82 -11.83
N ARG A 21 -3.98 -10.37 -12.14
CA ARG A 21 -4.19 -9.10 -12.83
C ARG A 21 -3.74 -7.91 -11.99
N TRP A 22 -4.04 -7.91 -10.68
CA TRP A 22 -3.60 -6.85 -9.77
C TRP A 22 -2.07 -6.72 -9.78
N GLN A 23 -1.37 -7.81 -9.47
CA GLN A 23 0.09 -7.82 -9.38
C GLN A 23 0.76 -7.39 -10.69
N ASN A 24 0.27 -7.88 -11.82
CA ASN A 24 0.80 -7.47 -13.12
C ASN A 24 0.64 -5.98 -13.39
N ARG A 25 -0.49 -5.38 -12.98
CA ARG A 25 -0.74 -3.95 -13.17
C ARG A 25 -0.02 -3.08 -12.14
N MET A 26 0.29 -3.60 -10.94
CA MET A 26 1.11 -2.89 -9.95
C MET A 26 2.50 -2.54 -10.46
N LYS A 27 3.03 -3.30 -11.45
CA LYS A 27 4.30 -2.98 -12.13
C LYS A 27 4.31 -1.62 -12.84
N LEU A 28 3.15 -1.01 -13.07
CA LEU A 28 3.01 0.32 -13.68
C LEU A 28 3.06 1.46 -12.65
N LEU A 29 2.89 1.15 -11.37
CA LEU A 29 2.84 2.12 -10.28
C LEU A 29 4.24 2.31 -9.71
N GLU A 30 4.48 3.51 -9.19
CA GLU A 30 5.78 3.94 -8.68
C GLU A 30 5.55 4.76 -7.41
N PRO A 31 6.46 4.72 -6.42
CA PRO A 31 6.40 5.63 -5.28
C PRO A 31 6.48 7.10 -5.70
N TYR A 32 5.83 8.00 -4.96
CA TYR A 32 6.02 9.46 -5.13
C TYR A 32 7.04 10.09 -4.16
N THR A 33 7.63 9.29 -3.26
CA THR A 33 8.66 9.72 -2.32
C THR A 33 9.83 8.74 -2.31
N ASP A 34 11.04 9.24 -2.06
CA ASP A 34 12.27 8.43 -1.97
C ASP A 34 12.27 7.45 -0.79
N THR A 35 11.43 7.72 0.23
CA THR A 35 11.18 6.82 1.35
C THR A 35 9.76 6.28 1.32
N ILE A 36 9.61 4.96 1.46
CA ILE A 36 8.33 4.26 1.51
C ILE A 36 8.07 3.80 2.94
N VAL A 37 6.82 3.91 3.42
CA VAL A 37 6.39 3.31 4.68
C VAL A 37 5.52 2.10 4.41
N VAL A 38 5.93 0.97 4.95
CA VAL A 38 5.25 -0.31 4.80
C VAL A 38 4.45 -0.65 6.05
N PHE A 39 3.17 -0.98 5.88
CA PHE A 39 2.25 -1.37 6.94
C PHE A 39 1.64 -2.76 6.70
N PRO A 40 1.23 -3.49 7.75
CA PRO A 40 0.43 -4.70 7.58
C PRO A 40 -0.99 -4.33 7.13
N CYS A 41 -1.70 -5.26 6.50
CA CYS A 41 -3.10 -5.06 6.18
C CYS A 41 -4.01 -5.11 7.41
N SER A 42 -5.28 -4.73 7.23
CA SER A 42 -6.31 -4.84 8.26
C SER A 42 -7.59 -5.46 7.72
N MET A 43 -8.36 -6.11 8.58
CA MET A 43 -9.65 -6.70 8.22
C MET A 43 -10.63 -5.67 7.63
N LYS A 44 -10.72 -4.48 8.26
CA LYS A 44 -11.56 -3.39 7.76
C LYS A 44 -10.93 -2.74 6.52
N LYS A 45 -11.71 -2.63 5.44
CA LYS A 45 -11.35 -1.95 4.19
C LYS A 45 -12.34 -0.81 3.92
N PRO A 46 -11.90 0.32 3.32
CA PRO A 46 -10.50 0.64 2.97
C PRO A 46 -9.63 0.73 4.23
N TYR A 47 -8.38 0.30 4.13
CA TYR A 47 -7.52 0.08 5.30
C TYR A 47 -7.34 1.36 6.13
N SER A 48 -7.30 2.53 5.49
CA SER A 48 -7.21 3.84 6.15
C SER A 48 -8.29 4.12 7.19
N GLN A 49 -9.43 3.42 7.15
CA GLN A 49 -10.54 3.55 8.09
C GLN A 49 -10.51 2.52 9.24
N SER A 50 -9.50 1.65 9.27
CA SER A 50 -9.29 0.71 10.37
C SER A 50 -8.68 1.42 11.59
N LYS A 51 -8.85 0.82 12.77
CA LYS A 51 -8.32 1.36 14.03
C LYS A 51 -6.79 1.47 14.00
N SER A 52 -6.10 0.46 13.46
CA SER A 52 -4.63 0.44 13.35
C SER A 52 -4.12 1.52 12.41
N HIS A 53 -4.61 1.59 11.18
CA HIS A 53 -4.14 2.59 10.22
C HIS A 53 -4.51 4.02 10.62
N THR A 54 -5.61 4.23 11.36
CA THR A 54 -5.91 5.56 11.92
C THR A 54 -4.83 6.02 12.90
N LEU A 55 -4.18 5.11 13.62
CA LEU A 55 -3.04 5.41 14.48
C LEU A 55 -1.77 5.67 13.65
N PHE A 56 -1.45 4.76 12.72
CA PHE A 56 -0.23 4.86 11.90
C PHE A 56 -0.17 6.15 11.08
N ARG A 57 -1.29 6.51 10.46
CA ARG A 57 -1.44 7.71 9.62
C ARG A 57 -1.28 9.03 10.37
N LYS A 58 -1.21 9.02 11.71
CA LYS A 58 -0.84 10.23 12.46
C LYS A 58 0.62 10.62 12.19
N TYR A 59 1.46 9.66 11.82
CA TYR A 59 2.90 9.85 11.69
C TYR A 59 3.37 9.84 10.23
N SER A 60 2.81 8.98 9.37
CA SER A 60 3.25 8.73 7.99
C SER A 60 2.76 9.73 6.93
N LYS A 61 2.06 10.80 7.31
CA LYS A 61 1.53 11.78 6.34
C LYS A 61 2.66 12.36 5.47
N GLY A 62 2.43 12.36 4.16
CA GLY A 62 3.35 12.94 3.17
C GLY A 62 4.44 11.99 2.68
N LEU A 63 4.41 10.71 3.07
CA LEU A 63 5.24 9.66 2.49
C LEU A 63 4.37 8.66 1.71
N GLN A 64 4.95 8.00 0.71
CA GLN A 64 4.35 6.86 0.04
C GLN A 64 4.06 5.76 1.09
N GLU A 65 2.79 5.47 1.29
CA GLU A 65 2.36 4.36 2.14
C GLU A 65 2.05 3.15 1.25
N VAL A 66 2.55 1.98 1.65
CA VAL A 66 2.26 0.69 1.01
C VAL A 66 1.80 -0.29 2.07
N ILE A 67 0.70 -0.99 1.79
CA ILE A 67 0.13 -1.99 2.68
C ILE A 67 0.52 -3.37 2.13
N LEU A 68 1.32 -4.14 2.84
CA LEU A 68 1.51 -5.56 2.48
C LEU A 68 0.22 -6.31 2.80
N THR A 69 -0.20 -7.17 1.89
CA THR A 69 -1.43 -7.95 2.05
C THR A 69 -1.40 -9.24 1.25
N SER A 70 -2.10 -10.27 1.73
CA SER A 70 -2.37 -11.49 0.97
C SER A 70 -3.84 -11.50 0.53
N PRO A 71 -4.16 -12.02 -0.67
CA PRO A 71 -3.26 -12.61 -1.68
C PRO A 71 -2.64 -11.60 -2.66
N PHE A 72 -2.94 -10.30 -2.54
CA PHE A 72 -2.60 -9.30 -3.57
C PHE A 72 -1.15 -8.81 -3.54
N GLY A 73 -0.36 -9.18 -2.54
CA GLY A 73 1.03 -8.80 -2.33
C GLY A 73 1.16 -7.43 -1.67
N ILE A 74 0.84 -6.38 -2.43
CA ILE A 74 0.91 -5.00 -1.95
C ILE A 74 -0.32 -4.19 -2.36
N CYS A 75 -0.58 -3.13 -1.61
CA CYS A 75 -1.52 -2.08 -1.97
C CYS A 75 -0.90 -0.72 -1.63
N PRO A 76 -0.43 0.06 -2.63
CA PRO A 76 -0.20 1.48 -2.45
C PRO A 76 -1.47 2.17 -1.92
N ARG A 77 -1.34 3.12 -0.98
CA ARG A 77 -2.49 3.70 -0.26
C ARG A 77 -3.53 4.31 -1.19
N GLU A 78 -3.09 4.97 -2.26
CA GLU A 78 -3.96 5.59 -3.26
C GLU A 78 -4.88 4.58 -3.96
N MET A 79 -4.52 3.29 -3.95
CA MET A 79 -5.26 2.22 -4.58
C MET A 79 -6.25 1.49 -3.65
N GLU A 80 -6.29 1.80 -2.35
CA GLU A 80 -7.05 1.01 -1.35
C GLU A 80 -8.58 1.00 -1.58
N LYS A 81 -9.09 1.98 -2.33
CA LYS A 81 -10.51 2.13 -2.71
C LYS A 81 -10.80 1.67 -4.14
N THR A 82 -9.89 0.90 -4.73
CA THR A 82 -10.06 0.36 -6.08
C THR A 82 -10.38 -1.13 -6.00
N TYR A 83 -11.01 -1.66 -7.05
CA TYR A 83 -11.16 -3.10 -7.21
C TYR A 83 -9.82 -3.73 -7.63
N PRO A 84 -9.37 -4.84 -7.02
CA PRO A 84 -10.10 -5.71 -6.10
C PRO A 84 -9.90 -5.42 -4.61
N ILE A 85 -8.97 -4.52 -4.24
CA ILE A 85 -8.54 -4.34 -2.84
C ILE A 85 -9.69 -3.94 -1.92
N GLN A 86 -10.61 -3.08 -2.35
CA GLN A 86 -11.74 -2.69 -1.51
C GLN A 86 -12.78 -3.82 -1.33
N SER A 87 -12.72 -4.87 -2.15
CA SER A 87 -13.80 -5.83 -2.37
C SER A 87 -13.40 -7.29 -2.13
N TYR A 88 -12.32 -7.57 -1.41
CA TYR A 88 -11.97 -8.95 -1.02
C TYR A 88 -12.25 -9.21 0.46
N ASP A 89 -12.40 -10.49 0.83
CA ASP A 89 -12.44 -10.97 2.20
C ASP A 89 -11.34 -12.00 2.40
N ALA A 90 -10.59 -11.90 3.49
CA ALA A 90 -9.50 -12.82 3.80
C ALA A 90 -9.43 -13.01 5.31
N SER A 91 -9.07 -14.21 5.74
CA SER A 91 -8.78 -14.47 7.15
C SER A 91 -7.51 -13.71 7.56
N THR A 92 -7.58 -12.94 8.64
CA THR A 92 -6.41 -12.27 9.24
C THR A 92 -5.86 -13.10 10.39
N THR A 93 -5.68 -14.41 10.17
CA THR A 93 -5.25 -15.36 11.21
C THR A 93 -3.81 -15.16 11.65
N GLY A 94 -3.00 -14.44 10.87
CA GLY A 94 -1.61 -14.10 11.24
C GLY A 94 -0.59 -15.16 10.85
N ASP A 95 -1.04 -16.39 10.59
CA ASP A 95 -0.25 -17.43 9.95
C ASP A 95 -0.12 -17.12 8.45
N TRP A 96 1.13 -17.02 7.98
CA TRP A 96 1.47 -16.81 6.58
C TRP A 96 2.14 -18.06 6.05
N SER A 97 1.67 -18.59 4.92
CA SER A 97 2.38 -19.66 4.22
C SER A 97 3.66 -19.12 3.57
N ASP A 98 4.61 -20.01 3.28
CA ASP A 98 5.84 -19.64 2.57
C ASP A 98 5.54 -19.04 1.18
N GLU A 99 4.47 -19.48 0.53
CA GLU A 99 4.02 -18.91 -0.74
C GLU A 99 3.51 -17.48 -0.57
N GLU A 100 2.76 -17.19 0.49
CA GLU A 100 2.29 -15.83 0.80
C GLU A 100 3.48 -14.90 1.10
N ILE A 101 4.44 -15.36 1.90
CA ILE A 101 5.67 -14.61 2.23
C ILE A 101 6.43 -14.28 0.96
N LYS A 102 6.72 -15.30 0.14
CA LYS A 102 7.42 -15.17 -1.13
C LYS A 102 6.71 -14.23 -2.10
N MET A 103 5.39 -14.36 -2.22
CA MET A 103 4.59 -13.54 -3.11
C MET A 103 4.61 -12.07 -2.68
N ALA A 104 4.33 -11.78 -1.40
CA ALA A 104 4.30 -10.41 -0.90
C ALA A 104 5.69 -9.77 -0.88
N GLY A 105 6.73 -10.54 -0.52
CA GLY A 105 8.13 -10.12 -0.53
C GLY A 105 8.61 -9.72 -1.93
N LYS A 106 8.32 -10.54 -2.96
CA LYS A 106 8.60 -10.17 -4.36
C LYS A 106 7.85 -8.92 -4.79
N ALA A 107 6.57 -8.82 -4.45
CA ALA A 107 5.75 -7.68 -4.82
C ALA A 107 6.27 -6.37 -4.22
N ILE A 108 6.68 -6.36 -2.93
CA ILE A 108 7.26 -5.17 -2.32
C ILE A 108 8.67 -4.87 -2.85
N LYS A 109 9.49 -5.89 -3.15
CA LYS A 109 10.80 -5.71 -3.78
C LYS A 109 10.70 -5.03 -5.15
N ASP A 110 9.81 -5.51 -6.01
CA ASP A 110 9.60 -4.97 -7.35
C ASP A 110 9.10 -3.51 -7.31
N TYR A 111 8.27 -3.18 -6.31
CA TYR A 111 7.73 -1.84 -6.13
C TYR A 111 8.73 -0.87 -5.50
N ALA A 112 9.43 -1.31 -4.45
CA ALA A 112 10.36 -0.48 -3.70
C ALA A 112 11.66 -0.24 -4.48
N LYS A 113 12.15 -1.21 -5.26
CA LYS A 113 13.45 -1.10 -5.97
C LYS A 113 14.55 -0.64 -4.99
N ASP A 114 15.19 0.49 -5.27
CA ASP A 114 16.28 1.06 -4.45
C ASP A 114 15.80 2.08 -3.40
N HIS A 115 14.48 2.31 -3.27
CA HIS A 115 13.93 3.27 -2.31
C HIS A 115 14.20 2.82 -0.87
N LYS A 116 14.36 3.79 0.04
CA LYS A 116 14.47 3.50 1.47
C LYS A 116 13.13 3.00 2.00
N VAL A 117 13.12 1.91 2.75
CA VAL A 117 11.88 1.36 3.33
C VAL A 117 11.87 1.50 4.85
N ILE A 118 10.81 2.09 5.38
CA ILE A 118 10.47 2.03 6.81
C ILE A 118 9.40 0.95 6.99
N ALA A 119 9.79 -0.20 7.52
CA ALA A 119 8.91 -1.34 7.73
C ALA A 119 8.28 -1.29 9.13
N HIS A 120 6.98 -1.01 9.18
CA HIS A 120 6.18 -0.99 10.40
C HIS A 120 5.23 -2.19 10.43
N VAL A 121 5.84 -3.38 10.48
CA VAL A 121 5.21 -4.69 10.32
C VAL A 121 5.72 -5.68 11.38
N ALA A 122 5.00 -6.77 11.59
CA ALA A 122 5.35 -7.85 12.50
C ALA A 122 4.96 -9.22 11.91
N GLY A 123 5.47 -10.32 12.45
CA GLY A 123 5.12 -11.68 12.02
C GLY A 123 5.45 -11.96 10.55
N GLY A 124 4.56 -12.65 9.82
CA GLY A 124 4.78 -13.02 8.40
C GLY A 124 5.04 -11.83 7.48
N TYR A 125 4.45 -10.66 7.77
CA TYR A 125 4.74 -9.42 7.03
C TYR A 125 6.19 -8.96 7.19
N LYS A 126 6.75 -9.11 8.40
CA LYS A 126 8.15 -8.77 8.70
C LYS A 126 9.10 -9.74 7.98
N LYS A 127 8.81 -11.05 8.05
CA LYS A 127 9.56 -12.08 7.31
C LYS A 127 9.63 -11.79 5.80
N ALA A 128 8.50 -11.41 5.19
CA ALA A 128 8.46 -11.06 3.78
C ALA A 128 9.34 -9.84 3.42
N CYS A 129 9.47 -8.88 4.34
CA CYS A 129 10.40 -7.75 4.15
C CYS A 129 11.86 -8.20 4.35
N GLU A 130 12.14 -8.98 5.41
CA GLU A 130 13.50 -9.43 5.76
C GLU A 130 14.12 -10.31 4.67
N GLU A 131 13.33 -11.15 4.00
CA GLU A 131 13.82 -12.05 2.96
C GLU A 131 14.10 -11.37 1.61
N TYR A 132 13.46 -10.23 1.32
CA TYR A 132 13.42 -9.67 -0.05
C TYR A 132 13.94 -8.24 -0.17
N LEU A 133 14.05 -7.49 0.93
CA LEU A 133 14.45 -6.09 0.92
C LEU A 133 15.75 -5.89 1.70
N ASP A 134 16.69 -5.16 1.10
CA ASP A 134 18.02 -4.93 1.69
C ASP A 134 18.11 -3.59 2.46
N ASN A 135 17.46 -2.52 1.95
CA ASN A 135 17.53 -1.17 2.54
C ASN A 135 16.30 -0.86 3.42
N VAL A 136 16.19 -1.55 4.57
CA VAL A 136 15.01 -1.50 5.44
C VAL A 136 15.35 -1.06 6.86
N VAL A 137 14.53 -0.17 7.41
CA VAL A 137 14.49 0.13 8.84
C VAL A 137 13.21 -0.45 9.45
N TYR A 138 13.36 -1.40 10.37
CA TYR A 138 12.25 -2.02 11.11
C TYR A 138 11.91 -1.20 12.35
N THR A 139 10.62 -0.88 12.52
CA THR A 139 10.16 -0.04 13.64
C THR A 139 9.41 -0.81 14.72
N CYS A 140 9.00 -2.05 14.44
CA CYS A 140 8.32 -2.93 15.39
C CYS A 140 9.30 -4.00 15.90
N LEU A 141 9.97 -3.72 17.01
CA LEU A 141 10.96 -4.62 17.60
C LEU A 141 10.33 -5.66 18.55
N ASP A 142 9.15 -5.34 19.07
CA ASP A 142 8.39 -6.15 20.04
C ASP A 142 7.28 -6.99 19.39
N ASP A 143 7.32 -7.14 18.06
CA ASP A 143 6.29 -7.76 17.23
C ASP A 143 4.87 -7.20 17.44
N ASN A 144 4.75 -5.99 17.98
CA ASN A 144 3.48 -5.31 18.19
C ASN A 144 3.45 -3.95 17.50
N THR A 145 2.81 -3.91 16.33
CA THR A 145 2.64 -2.68 15.53
C THR A 145 1.89 -1.55 16.25
N ARG A 146 1.23 -1.83 17.38
CA ARG A 146 0.41 -0.84 18.09
C ARG A 146 0.96 -0.46 19.46
N SER A 147 2.11 -1.02 19.87
CA SER A 147 2.73 -0.63 21.13
C SER A 147 3.21 0.81 21.08
N THR A 148 3.31 1.44 22.25
CA THR A 148 3.84 2.80 22.38
C THR A 148 5.25 2.91 21.82
N GLU A 149 6.08 1.89 22.04
CA GLU A 149 7.46 1.83 21.54
C GLU A 149 7.49 1.80 20.01
N SER A 150 6.77 0.87 19.38
CA SER A 150 6.70 0.73 17.92
C SER A 150 6.19 2.01 17.24
N LEU A 151 5.18 2.67 17.82
CA LEU A 151 4.67 3.94 17.32
C LEU A 151 5.66 5.10 17.48
N ASN A 152 6.44 5.12 18.56
CA ASN A 152 7.49 6.11 18.76
C ASN A 152 8.65 5.91 17.77
N ASN A 153 9.05 4.66 17.53
CA ASN A 153 10.06 4.33 16.52
C ASN A 153 9.61 4.77 15.12
N LEU A 154 8.37 4.44 14.73
CA LEU A 154 7.77 4.91 13.48
C LEU A 154 7.81 6.44 13.37
N LYS A 155 7.37 7.15 14.42
CA LYS A 155 7.39 8.61 14.45
C LYS A 155 8.80 9.17 14.25
N ASN A 156 9.80 8.57 14.88
CA ASN A 156 11.18 9.05 14.83
C ASN A 156 11.82 8.81 13.45
N GLU A 157 11.61 7.64 12.86
CA GLU A 157 12.14 7.35 11.51
C GLU A 157 11.47 8.19 10.43
N VAL A 158 10.14 8.34 10.50
CA VAL A 158 9.39 9.14 9.53
C VAL A 158 9.75 10.64 9.60
N LYS A 159 10.24 11.15 10.74
CA LYS A 159 10.74 12.53 10.85
C LYS A 159 12.03 12.78 10.06
N LYS A 160 12.81 11.74 9.78
CA LYS A 160 14.08 11.83 9.06
C LYS A 160 13.92 11.80 7.53
N ALA A 161 12.71 11.52 7.04
CA ALA A 161 12.43 11.35 5.62
C ALA A 161 11.85 12.63 5.00
N ASP A 162 12.17 12.84 3.72
CA ASP A 162 11.62 13.95 2.93
C ASP A 162 10.16 13.70 2.57
N LYS A 163 9.30 14.66 2.93
CA LYS A 163 7.85 14.54 2.82
C LYS A 163 7.31 15.43 1.71
N VAL A 164 6.32 14.90 0.99
CA VAL A 164 5.59 15.63 -0.04
C VAL A 164 4.27 16.19 0.54
N PRO A 165 3.99 17.49 0.37
CA PRO A 165 2.72 18.11 0.77
C PRO A 165 1.48 17.40 0.19
N ASN A 166 0.36 17.47 0.94
CA ASN A 166 -0.83 16.69 0.62
C ASN A 166 -1.49 17.03 -0.72
N ASN A 167 -1.44 18.28 -1.14
CA ASN A 167 -1.96 18.72 -2.44
C ASN A 167 -1.11 18.22 -3.61
N LYS A 168 0.20 18.00 -3.40
CA LYS A 168 1.13 17.60 -4.45
C LYS A 168 0.99 16.12 -4.84
N HIS A 169 0.70 15.22 -3.89
CA HIS A 169 0.56 13.79 -4.22
C HIS A 169 -0.83 13.41 -4.76
N LYS A 170 -1.86 14.27 -4.68
CA LYS A 170 -3.19 13.96 -5.27
C LYS A 170 -3.14 13.67 -6.78
N ILE A 171 -2.29 14.39 -7.52
CA ILE A 171 -2.10 14.15 -8.95
C ILE A 171 -1.50 12.77 -9.17
N HIS A 172 -0.52 12.39 -8.35
CA HIS A 172 0.07 11.06 -8.36
C HIS A 172 -0.99 9.98 -8.10
N ASP A 173 -1.82 10.13 -7.07
CA ASP A 173 -2.90 9.18 -6.75
C ASP A 173 -3.81 8.92 -7.95
N LEU A 174 -4.26 10.00 -8.61
CA LEU A 174 -5.12 9.90 -9.79
C LEU A 174 -4.41 9.19 -10.95
N ARG A 175 -3.12 9.48 -11.18
CA ARG A 175 -2.32 8.84 -12.23
C ARG A 175 -2.15 7.36 -11.94
N SER A 176 -1.83 6.96 -10.71
CA SER A 176 -1.75 5.55 -10.30
C SER A 176 -3.05 4.80 -10.58
N ILE A 177 -4.19 5.41 -10.26
CA ILE A 177 -5.52 4.84 -10.57
C ILE A 177 -5.73 4.71 -12.09
N ALA A 178 -5.40 5.74 -12.89
CA ALA A 178 -5.55 5.72 -14.33
C ALA A 178 -4.66 4.64 -14.99
N ARG A 179 -3.38 4.58 -14.61
CA ARG A 179 -2.42 3.55 -15.03
C ARG A 179 -2.96 2.16 -14.76
N TYR A 180 -3.50 1.93 -13.57
CA TYR A 180 -4.08 0.65 -13.18
C TYR A 180 -5.35 0.33 -13.97
N GLN A 181 -6.31 1.24 -14.09
CA GLN A 181 -7.60 0.96 -14.75
C GLN A 181 -7.41 0.60 -16.22
N PHE A 182 -6.59 1.37 -16.93
CA PHE A 182 -6.35 1.23 -18.36
C PHE A 182 -5.10 0.43 -18.72
N ASN A 183 -4.37 -0.07 -17.72
CA ASN A 183 -3.16 -0.88 -17.90
C ASN A 183 -2.10 -0.20 -18.79
N SER A 184 -1.85 1.09 -18.59
CA SER A 184 -0.87 1.82 -19.40
C SER A 184 -0.35 3.07 -18.70
N LYS A 185 0.98 3.26 -18.71
CA LYS A 185 1.62 4.53 -18.28
C LYS A 185 1.22 5.72 -19.15
N LYS A 186 0.79 5.49 -20.39
CA LYS A 186 0.33 6.56 -21.30
C LYS A 186 -0.92 7.28 -20.76
N MET A 187 -1.65 6.69 -19.82
CA MET A 187 -2.82 7.34 -19.21
C MET A 187 -2.49 8.47 -18.26
N ASP A 188 -1.22 8.73 -17.97
CA ASP A 188 -0.81 9.96 -17.30
C ASP A 188 -1.27 11.21 -18.07
N ALA A 189 -1.44 11.08 -19.40
CA ALA A 189 -1.99 12.13 -20.26
C ALA A 189 -3.43 12.56 -19.90
N LEU A 190 -4.19 11.71 -19.19
CA LEU A 190 -5.53 12.08 -18.69
C LEU A 190 -5.45 13.10 -17.54
N ILE A 191 -4.31 13.18 -16.87
CA ILE A 191 -4.08 14.05 -15.70
C ILE A 191 -2.73 14.78 -15.91
N PRO A 192 -2.67 15.79 -16.80
CA PRO A 192 -1.44 16.53 -17.09
C PRO A 192 -0.94 17.33 -15.87
N GLU A 193 0.27 17.90 -15.96
CA GLU A 193 0.91 18.59 -14.83
C GLU A 193 0.24 19.92 -14.46
N ASN A 194 -0.41 20.59 -15.40
CA ASN A 194 -1.17 21.82 -15.19
C ASN A 194 -2.57 21.58 -14.60
N VAL A 195 -2.81 20.40 -14.01
CA VAL A 195 -4.07 20.09 -13.34
C VAL A 195 -4.06 20.61 -11.92
N ARG A 196 -5.14 21.30 -11.54
CA ARG A 196 -5.50 21.55 -10.14
C ARG A 196 -6.65 20.66 -9.72
N THR A 197 -6.50 20.03 -8.56
CA THR A 197 -7.59 19.29 -7.91
C THR A 197 -8.30 20.18 -6.90
N SER A 198 -9.63 20.30 -6.98
CA SER A 198 -10.46 21.00 -5.99
C SER A 198 -11.61 20.13 -5.50
N GLY A 199 -12.04 20.33 -4.25
CA GLY A 199 -13.13 19.57 -3.63
C GLY A 199 -12.67 18.46 -2.69
N HIS A 200 -13.51 18.19 -1.68
CA HIS A 200 -13.27 17.18 -0.65
C HIS A 200 -13.97 15.84 -0.97
N PHE A 201 -15.23 15.90 -1.39
CA PHE A 201 -16.04 14.71 -1.73
C PHE A 201 -16.05 14.40 -3.22
N ASN A 202 -16.22 15.43 -4.05
CA ASN A 202 -16.14 15.35 -5.51
C ASN A 202 -14.89 16.10 -5.97
N THR A 203 -13.77 15.39 -6.07
CA THR A 203 -12.52 15.96 -6.57
C THR A 203 -12.71 16.32 -8.05
N ARG A 204 -12.78 17.61 -8.34
CA ARG A 204 -12.78 18.14 -9.71
C ARG A 204 -11.34 18.26 -10.18
N ILE A 205 -11.11 17.79 -11.40
CA ILE A 205 -9.87 17.99 -12.15
C ILE A 205 -10.12 19.22 -13.03
N MET A 206 -9.39 20.31 -12.77
CA MET A 206 -9.45 21.52 -13.57
C MET A 206 -8.11 21.68 -14.28
N ILE A 207 -8.16 22.00 -15.56
CA ILE A 207 -6.98 22.32 -16.36
C ILE A 207 -6.85 23.84 -16.31
N ASP A 208 -5.70 24.34 -15.85
CA ASP A 208 -5.35 25.76 -15.97
C ASP A 208 -5.16 26.14 -17.45
#